data_AF-X5QZJ4-F1
#
_entry.id   AF-X5QZJ4-F1
#
_cell.length_a   1.000
_cell.length_b   1.000
_cell.length_c   1.000
_cell.angle_alpha   90.00
_cell.angle_beta   90.00
_cell.angle_gamma   90.00
#
_symmetry.space_group_name_H-M   'P 1'
#
loop_
_entity.id
_entity.type
_entity.pdbx_description
1 polymer ?
#
loop_
_entity_poly.entity_id
_entity_poly.type
_entity_poly.pdbx_seq_one_letter_code
_entity_poly.pdbx_strand_id
1 'polypeptide(L)'
;MTVFLRVLYGPFARTELGLTGKVYAIDWCFFGVREDNSMGHWTLRYKVAERKFVCFLSGCAEQQIGRAPENPNAFVPDKPMVFGKTLAEIMRKRLSNADFASATAASLNWPR
;
A
#
# COMPACT_ATOMS: atom_id res chain seq x y z
N MET A 1 6.77 -12.26 -13.99
CA MET A 1 5.31 -12.04 -13.99
C MET A 1 5.06 -10.55 -13.75
N THR A 2 4.30 -9.89 -14.62
CA THR A 2 3.93 -8.48 -14.47
C THR A 2 2.58 -8.41 -13.74
N VAL A 3 2.43 -7.48 -12.83
CA VAL A 3 1.16 -7.22 -12.13
C VAL A 3 0.43 -6.07 -12.83
N PHE A 4 -0.87 -6.24 -13.07
CA PHE A 4 -1.75 -5.23 -13.67
C PHE A 4 -2.87 -4.86 -12.71
N LEU A 5 -3.12 -3.56 -12.56
CA LEU A 5 -4.27 -3.00 -11.86
C LEU A 5 -5.01 -2.08 -12.82
N ARG A 6 -6.34 -2.20 -12.89
CA ARG A 6 -7.17 -1.29 -13.68
C ARG A 6 -7.10 0.14 -13.13
N VAL A 7 -7.16 0.25 -11.81
CA VAL A 7 -6.98 1.52 -11.12
C VAL A 7 -6.36 1.27 -9.75
N LEU A 8 -5.53 2.22 -9.32
CA LEU A 8 -4.99 2.29 -7.98
C LEU A 8 -5.23 3.68 -7.41
N TYR A 9 -5.80 3.73 -6.21
CA TYR A 9 -6.02 4.93 -5.44
C TYR A 9 -5.17 4.94 -4.16
N GLY A 10 -4.87 6.14 -3.66
CA GLY A 10 -4.03 6.38 -2.49
C GLY A 10 -2.64 6.94 -2.84
N PRO A 11 -1.76 7.11 -1.84
CA PRO A 11 -1.95 6.66 -0.45
C PRO A 11 -3.02 7.46 0.31
N PHE A 12 -3.79 6.81 1.17
CA PHE A 12 -4.87 7.45 1.96
C PHE A 12 -4.52 7.71 3.42
N ALA A 13 -3.72 6.83 3.99
CA ALA A 13 -3.25 6.92 5.36
C ALA A 13 -1.75 6.60 5.37
N ARG A 14 -1.00 7.36 6.18
CA ARG A 14 0.38 7.06 6.56
C ARG A 14 0.41 6.78 8.05
N THR A 15 0.89 5.61 8.42
CA THR A 15 1.01 5.20 9.82
C THR A 15 2.46 4.87 10.14
N GLU A 16 3.05 5.60 11.08
CA GLU A 16 4.36 5.25 11.63
C GLU A 16 4.18 4.26 12.77
N LEU A 17 4.81 3.09 12.64
CA LEU A 17 4.83 2.07 13.65
C LEU A 17 6.07 2.27 14.52
N GLY A 18 5.84 2.71 15.75
CA GLY A 18 6.88 3.00 16.72
C GLY A 18 7.00 1.96 17.83
N LEU A 19 8.22 1.74 18.32
CA LEU A 19 8.51 1.08 19.58
C LEU A 19 9.54 1.94 20.33
N THR A 20 9.31 2.21 21.63
CA THR A 20 10.25 2.95 22.48
C THR A 20 10.75 4.28 21.88
N GLY A 21 9.86 5.04 21.23
CA GLY A 21 10.18 6.33 20.60
C GLY A 21 10.91 6.24 19.26
N LYS A 22 11.12 5.04 18.72
CA LYS A 22 11.76 4.81 17.42
C LYS A 22 10.77 4.20 16.43
N VAL A 23 10.75 4.71 15.20
CA VAL A 23 9.92 4.17 14.12
C VAL A 23 10.62 2.96 13.49
N TYR A 24 9.99 1.79 13.55
CA TYR A 24 10.53 0.55 12.95
C TYR A 24 9.91 0.22 11.59
N ALA A 25 8.72 0.76 11.32
CA ALA A 25 8.05 0.62 10.03
C ALA A 25 7.15 1.83 9.72
N ILE A 26 6.92 2.10 8.44
CA ILE A 26 5.99 3.13 7.97
C ILE A 26 5.05 2.48 6.95
N ASP A 27 3.76 2.61 7.16
CA ASP A 27 2.72 1.98 6.36
C ASP A 27 1.95 3.02 5.55
N TRP A 28 1.71 2.73 4.27
CA TRP A 28 0.83 3.48 3.39
C TRP A 28 -0.28 2.59 2.85
N CYS A 29 -1.53 3.00 3.04
CA CYS A 29 -2.70 2.23 2.61
C CYS A 29 -3.22 2.67 1.24
N PHE A 30 -3.56 1.69 0.42
CA PHE A 30 -4.08 1.83 -0.94
C PHE A 30 -5.30 0.93 -1.12
N PHE A 31 -6.18 1.34 -2.03
CA PHE A 31 -7.19 0.45 -2.60
C PHE A 31 -7.23 0.61 -4.11
N GLY A 32 -7.76 -0.38 -4.81
CA GLY A 32 -7.81 -0.36 -6.26
C GLY A 32 -8.60 -1.52 -6.82
N VAL A 33 -8.63 -1.60 -8.14
CA VAL A 33 -9.36 -2.62 -8.87
C VAL A 33 -8.38 -3.46 -9.65
N ARG A 34 -8.47 -4.78 -9.48
CA ARG A 34 -7.65 -5.78 -10.17
C ARG A 34 -8.12 -5.95 -11.62
N GLU A 35 -7.38 -6.73 -12.39
CA GLU A 35 -7.71 -7.02 -13.79
C GLU A 35 -9.08 -7.71 -13.94
N ASP A 36 -9.41 -8.59 -13.00
CA ASP A 36 -10.68 -9.34 -12.90
C ASP A 36 -11.87 -8.51 -12.38
N ASN A 37 -11.72 -7.19 -12.26
CA ASN A 37 -12.69 -6.25 -11.68
C ASN A 37 -12.96 -6.42 -10.17
N SER A 38 -12.24 -7.30 -9.47
CA SER A 38 -12.34 -7.36 -8.01
C SER A 38 -11.63 -6.19 -7.35
N MET A 39 -12.16 -5.72 -6.22
CA MET A 39 -11.46 -4.74 -5.39
C MET A 39 -10.32 -5.39 -4.60
N GLY A 40 -9.22 -4.66 -4.45
CA GLY A 40 -8.12 -5.02 -3.57
C GLY A 40 -7.74 -3.88 -2.64
N HIS A 41 -7.26 -4.24 -1.47
CA HIS A 41 -6.70 -3.34 -0.47
C HIS A 41 -5.28 -3.78 -0.17
N TRP A 42 -4.36 -2.83 -0.12
CA TRP A 42 -2.94 -3.11 0.04
C TRP A 42 -2.26 -2.09 0.93
N THR A 43 -1.32 -2.58 1.73
CA THR A 43 -0.46 -1.74 2.54
C THR A 43 0.95 -1.91 1.98
N LEU A 44 1.52 -0.78 1.57
CA LEU A 44 2.94 -0.69 1.33
C LEU A 44 3.61 -0.36 2.66
N ARG A 45 4.48 -1.24 3.13
CA ARG A 45 5.27 -1.03 4.34
C ARG A 45 6.73 -0.78 3.97
N TYR A 46 7.28 0.30 4.48
CA TYR A 46 8.72 0.48 4.54
C TYR A 46 9.23 -0.06 5.87
N LYS A 47 10.07 -1.09 5.83
CA LYS A 47 10.76 -1.63 7.00
C LYS A 47 12.04 -0.83 7.23
N VAL A 48 12.09 -0.08 8.32
CA VAL A 48 13.16 0.91 8.57
C VAL A 48 14.52 0.26 8.73
N ALA A 49 14.61 -0.85 9.48
CA ALA A 49 15.84 -1.60 9.71
C ALA A 49 16.40 -2.23 8.42
N GLU A 50 15.54 -2.86 7.63
CA GLU A 50 15.93 -3.54 6.38
C GLU A 50 16.09 -2.57 5.20
N ARG A 51 15.58 -1.34 5.33
CA ARG A 51 15.49 -0.31 4.28
C ARG A 51 14.79 -0.84 3.01
N LYS A 52 13.74 -1.63 3.21
CA LYS A 52 13.03 -2.33 2.14
C LYS A 52 11.54 -2.01 2.16
N PHE A 53 10.98 -1.89 0.97
CA PHE A 53 9.54 -1.83 0.76
C PHE A 53 8.99 -3.24 0.59
N VAL A 54 7.92 -3.54 1.32
CA VAL A 54 7.14 -4.78 1.22
C VAL A 54 5.68 -4.41 1.03
N CYS A 55 4.98 -5.10 0.14
CA CYS A 55 3.55 -4.93 -0.04
C CYS A 55 2.84 -6.18 0.49
N PHE A 56 1.75 -5.99 1.23
CA PHE A 56 0.86 -7.06 1.64
C PHE A 56 -0.60 -6.63 1.48
N LEU A 57 -1.51 -7.60 1.43
CA LEU A 57 -2.95 -7.33 1.39
C LEU A 57 -3.36 -6.76 2.75
N SER A 58 -3.95 -5.57 2.76
CA SER A 58 -4.57 -5.02 3.97
C SER A 58 -5.91 -5.68 4.14
N GLY A 59 -6.20 -6.18 5.34
CA GLY A 59 -7.52 -6.67 5.72
C GLY A 59 -8.59 -5.57 5.83
N CYS A 60 -8.62 -4.55 4.95
CA CYS A 60 -9.77 -3.64 4.83
C CYS A 60 -10.92 -4.26 4.03
N ALA A 61 -11.12 -5.56 4.21
CA ALA A 61 -12.43 -6.15 4.20
C ALA A 61 -12.53 -6.87 5.53
N GLU A 62 -13.44 -6.40 6.39
CA GLU A 62 -14.04 -7.28 7.39
C GLU A 62 -14.43 -8.57 6.66
N GLN A 63 -13.70 -9.65 6.88
CA GLN A 63 -14.32 -10.97 6.77
C GLN A 63 -15.12 -11.16 8.06
N GLN A 64 -16.31 -10.57 8.12
CA GLN A 64 -17.38 -11.22 8.86
C GLN A 64 -17.71 -12.50 8.08
N ILE A 65 -17.31 -13.65 8.64
CA ILE A 65 -17.65 -14.97 8.12
C ILE A 65 -19.19 -15.04 8.01
N GLY A 66 -19.71 -15.13 6.78
CA GLY A 66 -21.14 -15.35 6.52
C GLY A 66 -21.93 -14.19 5.91
N ARG A 67 -21.31 -13.06 5.55
CA ARG A 67 -21.97 -12.01 4.74
C ARG A 67 -21.24 -11.75 3.43
N ALA A 68 -22.00 -11.59 2.35
CA ALA A 68 -21.48 -11.10 1.09
C ALA A 68 -20.89 -9.68 1.31
N PRO A 69 -19.73 -9.35 0.74
CA PRO A 69 -19.16 -8.02 0.89
C PRO A 69 -20.14 -6.96 0.33
N GLU A 70 -20.66 -6.09 1.19
CA GLU A 70 -21.56 -4.97 0.86
C GLU A 70 -20.83 -3.79 0.18
N ASN A 71 -19.76 -4.06 -0.56
CA ASN A 71 -19.11 -3.00 -1.34
C ASN A 71 -19.74 -2.97 -2.73
N PRO A 72 -20.42 -1.87 -3.12
CA PRO A 72 -21.05 -1.78 -4.42
C PRO A 72 -20.01 -2.03 -5.51
N ASN A 73 -20.42 -2.68 -6.60
CA ASN A 73 -19.70 -2.70 -7.86
C ASN A 73 -19.58 -1.25 -8.34
N ALA A 74 -18.60 -0.52 -7.81
CA ALA A 74 -18.41 0.88 -8.10
C ALA A 74 -17.94 0.99 -9.55
N PHE A 75 -18.70 1.75 -10.34
CA PHE A 75 -18.31 2.20 -11.66
C PHE A 75 -16.84 2.65 -11.65
N VAL A 76 -15.99 1.94 -12.40
CA VAL A 76 -14.58 2.31 -12.58
C VAL A 76 -14.52 3.21 -13.81
N PRO A 77 -14.28 4.52 -13.66
CA PRO A 77 -14.06 5.37 -14.82
C PRO A 77 -12.87 4.86 -15.61
N ASP A 78 -12.90 4.99 -16.94
CA ASP A 78 -11.78 4.63 -17.82
C ASP A 78 -10.52 5.39 -17.38
N LYS A 79 -9.68 4.71 -16.61
CA LYS A 79 -8.39 5.20 -16.14
C LYS A 79 -7.31 4.32 -16.74
N PRO A 80 -6.14 4.87 -17.08
CA PRO A 80 -5.06 4.08 -17.61
C PRO A 80 -4.66 3.01 -16.60
N MET A 81 -4.55 1.77 -17.08
CA MET A 81 -4.07 0.66 -16.28
C MET A 81 -2.68 0.96 -15.72
N VAL A 82 -2.46 0.55 -14.47
CA VAL A 82 -1.18 0.68 -13.78
C VAL A 82 -0.50 -0.68 -13.73
N PHE A 83 0.79 -0.74 -14.05
CA PHE A 83 1.53 -1.99 -14.12
C PHE A 83 2.95 -1.88 -13.56
N GLY A 84 3.51 -3.02 -13.18
CA GLY A 84 4.86 -3.14 -12.65
C GLY A 84 5.25 -4.58 -12.38
N LYS A 85 6.52 -4.82 -12.02
CA LYS A 85 6.99 -6.19 -11.73
C LYS A 85 6.41 -6.72 -10.43
N THR A 86 6.09 -5.84 -9.48
CA THR A 86 5.48 -6.18 -8.19
C THR A 86 4.47 -5.11 -7.77
N LEU A 87 3.52 -5.47 -6.90
CA LEU A 87 2.59 -4.50 -6.28
C LEU A 87 3.34 -3.40 -5.51
N ALA A 88 4.44 -3.75 -4.83
CA ALA A 88 5.26 -2.79 -4.11
C ALA A 88 5.87 -1.74 -5.06
N GLU A 89 6.31 -2.14 -6.24
CA GLU A 89 6.81 -1.21 -7.26
C GLU A 89 5.71 -0.25 -7.74
N ILE A 90 4.51 -0.79 -8.01
CA ILE A 90 3.36 0.01 -8.46
C ILE A 90 2.98 1.04 -7.39
N MET A 91 2.86 0.63 -6.13
CA MET A 91 2.48 1.53 -5.03
C MET A 91 3.56 2.53 -4.69
N ARG A 92 4.84 2.14 -4.76
CA ARG A 92 5.95 3.06 -4.50
C ARG A 92 5.98 4.25 -5.46
N LYS A 93 5.54 4.07 -6.71
CA LYS A 93 5.40 5.17 -7.70
C LYS A 93 4.37 6.22 -7.29
N ARG A 94 3.49 5.93 -6.33
CA ARG A 94 2.47 6.86 -5.81
C ARG A 94 2.92 7.62 -4.55
N LEU A 95 4.08 7.28 -3.97
CA LEU A 95 4.60 7.98 -2.80
C LEU A 95 5.13 9.36 -3.20
N SER A 96 4.90 10.35 -2.32
CA SER A 96 5.42 11.70 -2.49
C SER A 96 6.89 11.81 -2.10
N ASN A 97 7.55 12.90 -2.49
CA ASN A 97 8.91 13.20 -2.01
C ASN A 97 8.98 13.32 -0.48
N ALA A 98 7.91 13.81 0.16
CA ALA A 98 7.81 13.90 1.61
C ALA A 98 7.78 12.52 2.28
N ASP A 99 7.12 11.53 1.66
CA ASP A 99 7.11 10.15 2.15
C ASP A 99 8.51 9.53 2.10
N PHE A 100 9.26 9.75 1.00
CA PHE A 100 10.64 9.29 0.89
C PHE A 100 11.57 9.98 1.90
N ALA A 101 11.39 11.29 2.13
CA ALA A 101 12.16 12.04 3.13
C ALA A 101 11.92 11.48 4.54
N SER A 102 10.65 11.21 4.90
CA SER A 102 10.30 10.60 6.19
C SER A 102 10.91 9.21 6.36
N ALA A 103 10.78 8.33 5.36
CA ALA A 103 11.38 7.00 5.38
C ALA A 103 12.90 7.05 5.56
N THR A 104 13.55 7.99 4.88
CA THR A 104 14.99 8.21 4.99
C THR A 104 15.39 8.70 6.39
N ALA A 105 14.65 9.67 6.94
CA ALA A 105 14.89 10.18 8.29
C ALA A 105 14.74 9.08 9.36
N ALA A 106 13.72 8.24 9.25
CA ALA A 106 13.54 7.09 10.14
C ALA A 106 14.72 6.12 10.06
N SER A 107 15.23 5.83 8.86
CA SER A 107 16.38 4.94 8.66
C SER A 107 17.72 5.51 9.12
N LEU A 108 17.87 6.82 9.23
CA LEU A 108 19.08 7.46 9.78
C LEU A 108 19.12 7.33 11.31
N ASN A 109 17.94 7.38 11.96
CA ASN A 109 17.82 7.25 13.41
C ASN A 109 17.83 5.79 13.90
N TRP A 110 17.83 4.80 12.99
CA TRP A 110 17.85 3.39 13.33
C TRP A 110 19.29 2.85 13.39
N PRO A 111 19.72 2.19 14.49
CA PRO A 111 21.06 1.62 14.59
C PRO A 111 21.27 0.55 13.52
N ARG A 112 22.49 0.49 12.97
CA ARG A 112 22.87 -0.46 11.91
C ARG A 112 23.04 -1.86 12.44
#